data_AF-A0A5C6HJV4-F1
#
_entry.id   AF-A0A5C6HJV4-F1
#
_cell.length_a   1.000
_cell.length_b   1.000
_cell.length_c   1.000
_cell.angle_alpha   90.00
_cell.angle_beta   90.00
_cell.angle_gamma   90.00
#
_symmetry.space_group_name_H-M   'P 1'
#
loop_
_entity.id
_entity.type
_entity.pdbx_description
1 polymer ?
#
loop_
_entity_poly.entity_id
_entity_poly.type
_entity_poly.pdbx_seq_one_letter_code
_entity_poly.pdbx_strand_id
1 'polypeptide(L)' 'MSIEEAMMGGIVFKGKKEKPKGDEKVKTKAKKATYIRGLHGSGAAKMKADIRKKRANRHK' A
#
# COMPACT_ATOMS: atom_id res chain seq x y z
N MET A 1 10.31 -23.63 -37.43
CA MET A 1 11.49 -23.33 -36.59
C MET A 1 12.25 -24.62 -36.45
N SER A 2 13.39 -24.72 -37.15
CA SER A 2 14.23 -25.92 -37.14
C SER A 2 14.92 -26.07 -35.79
N ILE A 3 15.16 -27.31 -35.37
CA ILE A 3 15.81 -27.64 -34.09
C ILE A 3 17.21 -27.00 -33.96
N GLU A 4 17.90 -26.84 -35.09
CA GLU A 4 19.24 -26.25 -35.18
C GLU A 4 19.27 -24.78 -34.75
N GLU A 5 18.23 -24.02 -35.12
CA GLU A 5 18.08 -22.60 -34.77
C GLU A 5 17.82 -22.42 -33.26
N ALA A 6 17.17 -23.40 -32.62
CA ALA A 6 16.92 -23.41 -31.18
C ALA A 6 18.18 -23.81 -30.37
N MET A 7 19.06 -24.66 -30.90
CA MET A 7 20.32 -25.03 -30.27
C MET A 7 21.36 -23.91 -30.33
N MET A 8 21.43 -23.18 -31.45
CA MET A 8 22.41 -22.10 -31.65
C MET A 8 21.93 -20.74 -31.14
N GLY A 9 20.63 -20.48 -31.19
CA GLY A 9 20.04 -19.18 -30.80
C GLY A 9 19.85 -18.99 -29.30
N GLY A 10 19.90 -20.06 -28.51
CA GLY A 10 19.66 -20.04 -27.07
C GLY A 10 18.22 -19.67 -26.70
N ILE A 11 17.59 -20.45 -25.82
CA ILE A 11 16.23 -20.14 -25.36
C ILE A 11 16.33 -18.99 -24.35
N VAL A 12 16.03 -17.76 -24.77
CA VAL A 12 15.88 -16.62 -23.86
C VAL A 12 14.53 -16.72 -23.16
N PHE A 13 14.52 -17.20 -21.91
CA PHE A 13 13.33 -17.16 -21.06
C PHE A 13 12.99 -15.70 -20.71
N LYS A 14 12.15 -15.10 -21.55
CA LYS A 14 11.54 -13.80 -21.23
C LYS A 14 10.53 -14.04 -20.12
N GLY A 15 10.95 -13.76 -18.88
CA GLY A 15 10.12 -13.89 -17.69
C GLY A 15 8.74 -13.31 -17.90
N LYS A 16 7.72 -14.03 -17.43
CA LYS A 16 6.32 -13.62 -17.48
C LYS A 16 6.21 -12.19 -16.95
N LYS A 17 5.78 -11.24 -17.78
CA LYS A 17 5.42 -9.90 -17.31
C LYS A 17 4.35 -10.09 -16.22
N GLU A 18 4.69 -9.74 -14.98
CA GLU A 18 3.71 -9.69 -13.91
C GLU A 18 2.55 -8.84 -14.42
N LYS A 19 1.33 -9.39 -14.35
CA LYS A 19 0.11 -8.64 -14.63
C LYS A 19 0.17 -7.33 -13.83
N PRO A 20 -0.33 -6.19 -14.34
CA PRO A 20 -0.45 -4.99 -13.53
C PRO A 20 -1.18 -5.39 -12.25
N LYS A 21 -0.50 -5.24 -11.11
CA LYS A 21 -1.06 -5.53 -9.79
C LYS A 21 -2.33 -4.71 -9.72
N GLY A 22 -3.48 -5.36 -9.78
CA GLY A 22 -4.76 -4.69 -9.63
C GLY A 22 -4.69 -3.82 -8.38
N ASP A 23 -5.22 -2.60 -8.48
CA ASP A 23 -5.23 -1.57 -7.45
C ASP A 23 -6.03 -1.95 -6.20
N GLU A 24 -6.04 -3.22 -5.81
CA GLU A 24 -6.29 -3.61 -4.44
C GLU A 24 -5.07 -3.18 -3.63
N LYS A 25 -5.05 -1.88 -3.31
CA LYS A 25 -4.02 -1.17 -2.56
C LYS A 25 -3.85 -1.89 -1.23
N VAL A 26 -2.99 -2.92 -1.19
CA VAL A 26 -2.70 -3.70 0.02
C VAL A 26 -2.20 -2.70 1.06
N LYS A 27 -3.08 -2.33 1.99
CA LYS A 27 -2.78 -1.34 3.03
C LYS A 27 -1.82 -2.03 3.99
N THR A 28 -0.53 -1.80 3.79
CA THR A 28 0.52 -2.26 4.70
C THR A 28 0.21 -1.78 6.12
N LYS A 29 0.73 -2.51 7.13
CA LYS A 29 0.57 -2.13 8.55
C LYS A 29 0.97 -0.67 8.78
N ALA A 30 2.04 -0.22 8.11
CA ALA A 30 2.50 1.16 8.13
C ALA A 30 1.45 2.16 7.61
N LYS A 31 0.85 1.91 6.44
CA LYS A 31 -0.20 2.77 5.85
C LYS A 31 -1.46 2.83 6.71
N LYS A 32 -1.85 1.72 7.34
CA LYS A 32 -2.98 1.69 8.30
C LYS A 32 -2.65 2.51 9.55
N ALA A 33 -1.44 2.36 10.10
CA ALA A 33 -1.00 3.09 11.27
C ALA A 33 -0.92 4.60 11.02
N THR A 34 -0.44 5.03 9.85
CA THR A 34 -0.41 6.46 9.47
C THR A 34 -1.79 7.05 9.32
N TYR A 35 -2.76 6.31 8.76
CA TYR A 35 -4.15 6.78 8.70
C TYR A 35 -4.79 6.93 10.09
N ILE A 36 -4.53 5.99 11.01
CA ILE A 36 -5.13 6.00 12.35
C ILE A 36 -4.47 7.03 13.28
N ARG A 37 -3.13 7.04 13.33
CA ARG A 37 -2.34 7.86 14.26
C ARG A 37 -1.97 9.23 13.68
N GLY A 38 -1.92 9.35 12.36
CA GLY A 38 -1.35 10.51 11.67
C GLY A 38 0.16 10.39 11.47
N LEU A 39 0.71 11.23 10.59
CA LEU A 39 2.16 11.43 10.45
C LEU A 39 2.71 12.27 11.60
N HIS A 40 4.02 12.24 11.81
CA HIS A 40 4.68 13.15 12.73
C HIS A 40 4.42 14.61 12.32
N GLY A 41 4.12 15.48 13.27
CA GLY A 41 3.77 16.89 12.98
C GLY A 41 2.37 17.12 12.39
N SER A 42 1.58 16.07 12.10
CA SER A 42 0.24 16.22 11.48
C SER A 42 -0.85 16.81 12.41
N GLY A 43 -0.52 17.12 13.67
CA GLY A 43 -1.50 17.64 14.63
C GLY A 43 -2.62 16.67 15.02
N ALA A 44 -2.58 15.41 14.56
CA ALA A 44 -3.62 14.40 14.78
C ALA A 44 -3.94 14.17 16.27
N ALA A 45 -2.95 14.31 17.15
CA ALA A 45 -3.14 14.21 18.60
C ALA A 45 -4.06 15.32 19.15
N LYS A 46 -3.89 16.57 18.68
CA LYS A 46 -4.71 17.72 19.09
C LYS A 46 -6.16 17.51 18.66
N MET A 47 -6.38 17.16 17.39
CA MET A 47 -7.72 16.89 16.85
C MET A 47 -8.45 15.76 17.61
N LYS A 48 -7.74 14.67 17.95
CA LYS A 48 -8.32 13.57 18.75
C LYS A 48 -8.68 14.00 20.17
N ALA A 49 -7.95 14.95 20.77
CA ALA A 49 -8.26 15.50 22.09
C ALA A 49 -9.52 16.38 22.04
N ASP A 50 -9.64 17.23 21.02
CA ASP A 50 -10.81 18.09 20.84
C ASP A 50 -12.09 17.28 20.63
N ILE A 51 -12.04 16.22 19.81
CA ILE A 51 -13.16 15.31 19.62
C ILE A 51 -13.56 14.65 20.95
N ARG A 52 -12.60 14.22 21.77
CA ARG A 52 -12.88 13.64 23.11
C ARG A 52 -13.57 14.65 24.02
N LYS A 53 -13.09 15.89 24.08
CA LYS A 53 -13.70 16.97 24.87
C LYS A 53 -15.13 17.26 24.42
N LYS A 54 -15.34 17.41 23.11
CA LYS A 54 -16.68 17.60 22.53
C LYS A 54 -17.62 16.45 22.88
N ARG A 55 -17.16 15.20 22.79
CA ARG A 55 -17.98 14.02 23.14
C ARG A 55 -18.42 14.01 24.59
N ALA A 56 -17.52 14.34 25.52
CA ALA A 56 -17.83 14.43 26.94
C ALA A 56 -18.87 15.51 27.23
N ASN A 57 -18.80 16.64 26.51
CA ASN A 57 -19.74 17.74 26.66
C ASN A 57 -21.12 17.50 26.00
N ARG A 58 -21.31 16.46 25.20
CA ARG A 58 -22.63 16.16 24.58
C ARG A 58 -23.66 15.59 25.55
N HIS A 59 -23.20 15.09 26.68
CA HIS A 59 -24.04 14.48 27.72
C HIS A 59 -24.01 15.30 29.02
N LYS A 60 -23.50 16.53 28.95
CA LYS A 60 -23.74 17.58 29.93
C LYS A 60 -24.82 18.50 29.36
#